data_AF-A0A2E5HMQ3-F1
#
_entry.id   AF-A0A2E5HMQ3-F1
#
_cell.length_a   1.000
_cell.length_b   1.000
_cell.length_c   1.000
_cell.angle_alpha   90.00
_cell.angle_beta   90.00
_cell.angle_gamma   90.00
#
_symmetry.space_group_name_H-M   'P 1'
#
loop_
_entity.id
_entity.type
_entity.pdbx_description
1 polymer ?
#
loop_
_entity_poly.entity_id
_entity_poly.type
_entity_poly.pdbx_seq_one_letter_code
_entity_poly.pdbx_strand_id
1 'polypeptide(L)'
;MSTIELTTHISLEQLLDAVAKLPADQLDAFVSRVNALQLARAASKPVDSATERRYKALVLKRQNETLTTEEHQELIDLTDIMEENHARRLEAMSQLAQLQGKSLDDVISQFGSRG
;
A
#
# COMPACT_ATOMS: atom_id res chain seq x y z
N MET A 1 -31.67 -25.43 4.00
CA MET A 1 -31.82 -24.08 3.42
C MET A 1 -30.74 -23.93 2.36
N SER A 2 -31.12 -23.65 1.11
CA SER A 2 -30.17 -23.56 -0.01
C SER A 2 -29.56 -22.16 -0.05
N THR A 3 -28.23 -22.06 -0.04
CA THR A 3 -27.52 -20.79 -0.23
C THR A 3 -27.44 -20.49 -1.72
N ILE A 4 -27.99 -19.36 -2.16
CA ILE A 4 -27.87 -18.87 -3.54
C ILE A 4 -26.75 -17.83 -3.55
N GLU A 5 -25.67 -18.09 -4.28
CA GLU A 5 -24.60 -17.12 -4.49
C GLU A 5 -25.03 -16.13 -5.59
N LEU A 6 -25.45 -14.93 -5.18
CA LEU A 6 -25.72 -13.82 -6.08
C LEU A 6 -24.39 -13.13 -6.45
N THR A 7 -23.87 -13.41 -7.64
CA THR A 7 -22.76 -12.65 -8.24
C THR A 7 -23.29 -11.38 -8.89
N THR A 8 -23.63 -10.37 -8.09
CA THR A 8 -24.10 -9.08 -8.59
C THR A 8 -22.94 -8.29 -9.20
N HIS A 9 -22.95 -8.11 -10.52
CA HIS A 9 -22.07 -7.17 -11.22
C HIS A 9 -22.70 -5.77 -11.12
N ILE A 10 -22.22 -4.96 -10.18
CA ILE A 10 -22.63 -3.55 -10.01
C ILE A 10 -21.61 -2.66 -10.73
N SER A 11 -22.09 -1.74 -11.58
CA SER A 11 -21.21 -0.74 -12.20
C SER A 11 -20.80 0.33 -11.19
N LEU A 12 -19.71 1.06 -11.46
CA LEU A 12 -19.29 2.17 -10.61
C LEU A 12 -20.39 3.24 -10.47
N GLU A 13 -21.09 3.55 -11.55
CA GLU A 13 -22.20 4.51 -11.52
C GLU A 13 -23.34 4.03 -10.62
N GLN A 14 -23.73 2.75 -10.74
CA GLN A 14 -24.76 2.16 -9.88
C GLN A 14 -24.36 2.15 -8.40
N LEU A 15 -23.07 1.96 -8.11
CA LEU A 15 -22.54 2.07 -6.75
C LEU A 15 -22.64 3.51 -6.24
N LEU A 16 -22.24 4.49 -7.04
CA LEU A 16 -22.31 5.91 -6.65
C LEU A 16 -23.75 6.37 -6.43
N ASP A 17 -24.68 5.94 -7.27
CA ASP A 17 -26.12 6.20 -7.10
C ASP A 17 -26.67 5.58 -5.81
N ALA A 18 -26.16 4.42 -5.41
CA ALA A 18 -26.54 3.80 -4.14
C ALA A 18 -25.96 4.56 -2.94
N VAL A 19 -24.70 4.98 -3.02
CA VAL A 19 -24.03 5.78 -1.98
C VAL A 19 -24.71 7.14 -1.81
N ALA A 20 -25.15 7.78 -2.90
CA ALA A 20 -25.86 9.05 -2.87
C ALA A 20 -27.20 9.02 -2.12
N LYS A 21 -27.78 7.82 -1.93
CA LYS A 21 -29.05 7.61 -1.20
C LYS A 21 -28.83 7.30 0.28
N LEU A 22 -27.59 7.22 0.75
CA LEU A 22 -27.31 6.95 2.15
C LEU A 22 -27.71 8.13 3.04
N PRO A 23 -28.25 7.87 4.23
CA PRO A 23 -28.32 8.86 5.31
C PRO A 23 -26.94 9.43 5.64
N ALA A 24 -26.89 10.67 6.14
CA ALA A 24 -25.63 11.39 6.37
C ALA A 24 -24.64 10.63 7.28
N ASP A 25 -25.14 10.03 8.37
CA ASP A 25 -24.34 9.21 9.29
C ASP A 25 -23.76 7.96 8.63
N GLN A 26 -24.51 7.35 7.71
CA GLN A 26 -24.06 6.19 6.95
C GLN A 26 -23.09 6.57 5.84
N LEU A 27 -23.26 7.75 5.23
CA LEU A 27 -22.34 8.30 4.24
C LEU A 27 -20.97 8.58 4.88
N ASP A 28 -20.93 9.20 6.06
CA ASP A 28 -19.68 9.45 6.79
C ASP A 28 -18.95 8.14 7.15
N ALA A 29 -19.70 7.13 7.60
CA ALA A 29 -19.17 5.80 7.85
C ALA A 29 -18.65 5.12 6.57
N PHE A 30 -19.35 5.31 5.44
CA PHE A 30 -18.93 4.80 4.14
C PHE A 30 -17.61 5.44 3.69
N VAL A 31 -17.52 6.78 3.73
CA VAL A 31 -16.30 7.52 3.37
C VAL A 31 -15.11 7.07 4.23
N SER A 32 -15.32 6.94 5.54
CA SER A 32 -14.30 6.46 6.48
C SER A 32 -13.78 5.07 6.09
N ARG A 33 -14.68 4.15 5.70
CA ARG A 33 -14.28 2.80 5.25
C ARG A 33 -13.53 2.82 3.91
N VAL A 34 -13.95 3.66 2.96
CA VAL A 34 -13.25 3.82 1.67
C VAL A 34 -11.86 4.39 1.87
N ASN A 35 -11.70 5.39 2.75
CA ASN A 35 -10.40 5.93 3.11
C ASN A 35 -9.51 4.86 3.77
N ALA A 36 -10.04 4.05 4.68
CA ALA A 36 -9.29 2.94 5.28
C ALA A 36 -8.81 1.94 4.22
N LEU A 37 -9.65 1.63 3.23
CA LEU A 37 -9.29 0.75 2.11
C LEU A 37 -8.19 1.36 1.24
N GLN A 38 -8.24 2.67 0.97
CA GLN A 38 -7.21 3.36 0.20
C GLN A 38 -5.86 3.34 0.93
N LEU A 39 -5.86 3.65 2.22
CA LEU A 39 -4.66 3.61 3.07
C LEU A 39 -4.09 2.20 3.19
N ALA A 40 -4.94 1.19 3.36
CA ALA A 40 -4.50 -0.21 3.39
C ALA A 40 -3.84 -0.65 2.08
N ARG A 41 -4.35 -0.19 0.92
CA ARG A 41 -3.73 -0.44 -0.38
C ARG A 41 -2.37 0.25 -0.52
N ALA A 42 -2.25 1.49 -0.07
CA ALA A 42 -0.98 2.21 -0.06
C ALA A 42 0.05 1.54 0.87
N ALA A 43 -0.38 1.11 2.06
CA ALA A 43 0.43 0.38 3.04
C ALA A 43 0.88 -1.02 2.55
N SER A 44 0.14 -1.63 1.61
CA SER A 44 0.43 -2.95 1.06
C SER A 44 1.20 -2.92 -0.25
N LYS A 45 1.47 -1.75 -0.83
CA LYS A 45 2.11 -1.65 -2.14
C LYS A 45 3.54 -2.21 -2.04
N PRO A 46 3.85 -3.36 -2.69
CA PRO A 46 5.20 -3.89 -2.67
C PRO A 46 6.12 -2.97 -3.47
N VAL A 47 7.39 -2.92 -3.07
CA VAL A 47 8.45 -2.43 -3.96
C VAL A 47 8.42 -3.35 -5.18
N ASP A 48 8.46 -2.78 -6.39
CA ASP A 48 8.47 -3.57 -7.60
C ASP A 48 9.61 -4.60 -7.53
N SER A 49 9.27 -5.87 -7.71
CA SER A 49 10.22 -6.98 -7.62
C SER A 49 11.42 -6.81 -8.56
N ALA A 50 11.25 -6.07 -9.68
CA ALA A 50 12.36 -5.75 -10.58
C ALA A 50 13.33 -4.74 -9.95
N THR A 51 12.81 -3.68 -9.33
CA THR A 51 13.58 -2.67 -8.58
C THR A 51 14.37 -3.32 -7.45
N GLU A 52 13.74 -4.22 -6.68
CA GLU A 52 14.39 -4.90 -5.56
C GLU A 52 15.50 -5.85 -6.04
N ARG A 53 15.27 -6.58 -7.15
CA ARG A 53 16.30 -7.43 -7.77
C ARG A 53 17.48 -6.61 -8.27
N ARG A 54 17.24 -5.46 -8.92
CA ARG A 54 18.30 -4.58 -9.43
C ARG A 54 19.11 -4.01 -8.28
N TYR A 55 18.45 -3.51 -7.24
CA TYR A 55 19.09 -3.02 -6.02
C TYR A 55 20.01 -4.09 -5.40
N LYS A 56 19.50 -5.32 -5.19
CA LYS A 56 20.29 -6.45 -4.66
C LYS A 56 21.52 -6.76 -5.52
N ALA A 57 21.39 -6.73 -6.85
CA ALA A 57 22.50 -6.95 -7.77
C ALA A 57 23.58 -5.86 -7.67
N LEU A 58 23.18 -4.58 -7.57
CA LEU A 58 24.12 -3.46 -7.42
C LEU A 58 24.82 -3.48 -6.06
N VAL A 59 24.12 -3.85 -4.99
CA VAL A 59 24.73 -4.04 -3.66
C VAL A 59 25.79 -5.14 -3.67
N LEU A 60 25.54 -6.26 -4.36
CA LEU A 60 26.53 -7.32 -4.53
C LEU A 60 27.75 -6.85 -5.33
N LYS A 61 27.53 -6.10 -6.42
CA LYS A 61 28.63 -5.51 -7.20
C LYS A 61 29.46 -4.53 -6.38
N ARG A 62 28.82 -3.72 -5.53
CA ARG A 62 29.50 -2.82 -4.58
C ARG A 62 30.38 -3.60 -3.61
N GLN A 63 29.86 -4.68 -3.03
CA GLN A 63 30.61 -5.55 -2.10
C GLN A 63 31.80 -6.24 -2.79
N ASN A 64 31.66 -6.57 -4.07
CA ASN A 64 32.72 -7.16 -4.88
C ASN A 64 33.66 -6.12 -5.51
N GLU A 65 33.50 -4.83 -5.21
CA GLU A 65 34.30 -3.73 -5.79
C GLU A 65 34.28 -3.69 -7.34
N THR A 66 33.19 -4.19 -7.94
CA THR A 66 33.00 -4.26 -9.42
C THR A 66 31.96 -3.27 -9.94
N LEU A 67 31.51 -2.37 -9.07
CA LEU A 67 30.49 -1.38 -9.38
C LEU A 67 31.10 -0.26 -10.22
N THR A 68 30.50 0.03 -11.38
CA THR A 68 30.92 1.19 -12.19
C THR A 68 30.37 2.49 -11.60
N THR A 69 30.88 3.63 -12.07
CA THR A 69 30.39 4.95 -11.65
C THR A 69 28.92 5.15 -12.01
N GLU A 70 28.49 4.68 -13.19
CA GLU A 70 27.10 4.74 -13.64
C GLU A 70 26.20 3.85 -12.76
N GLU A 71 26.67 2.65 -12.43
CA GLU A 71 25.96 1.72 -11.54
C GLU A 71 25.92 2.21 -10.09
N HIS A 72 26.91 3.00 -9.66
CA HIS A 72 26.89 3.68 -8.36
C HIS A 72 25.82 4.78 -8.32
N GLN A 73 25.70 5.58 -9.37
CA GLN A 73 24.62 6.58 -9.46
C GLN A 73 23.25 5.90 -9.48
N GLU A 74 23.10 4.82 -10.25
CA GLU A 74 21.87 4.03 -10.27
C GLU A 74 21.52 3.48 -8.87
N LEU A 75 22.52 3.03 -8.10
CA LEU A 75 22.29 2.55 -6.73
C LEU A 75 21.78 3.66 -5.80
N ILE A 76 22.27 4.90 -5.96
CA ILE A 76 21.76 6.06 -5.21
C ILE A 76 20.30 6.29 -5.57
N ASP A 77 19.99 6.41 -6.86
CA ASP A 77 18.63 6.70 -7.34
C ASP A 77 17.64 5.62 -6.88
N LEU A 78 18.05 4.34 -6.92
CA LEU A 78 17.23 3.23 -6.41
C LEU A 78 17.02 3.29 -4.89
N THR A 79 18.03 3.72 -4.14
CA THR A 79 17.91 3.90 -2.68
C THR A 79 16.88 4.98 -2.37
N ASP A 80 16.95 6.13 -3.05
CA ASP A 80 16.02 7.24 -2.86
C ASP A 80 14.57 6.82 -3.16
N ILE A 81 14.36 6.07 -4.26
CA ILE A 81 13.05 5.51 -4.61
C ILE A 81 12.54 4.56 -3.53
N MET A 82 13.40 3.71 -2.98
CA MET A 82 13.01 2.77 -1.92
C MET A 82 12.66 3.49 -0.62
N GLU A 83 13.44 4.49 -0.23
CA GLU A 83 13.18 5.31 0.95
C GLU A 83 11.87 6.09 0.83
N GLU A 84 11.60 6.72 -0.31
CA GLU A 84 10.35 7.44 -0.54
C GLU A 84 9.14 6.49 -0.51
N ASN A 85 9.28 5.28 -1.08
CA ASN A 85 8.24 4.26 -1.00
C ASN A 85 8.02 3.79 0.44
N HIS A 86 9.09 3.58 1.21
CA HIS A 86 8.98 3.22 2.62
C HIS A 86 8.35 4.33 3.46
N ALA A 87 8.72 5.59 3.24
CA ALA A 87 8.15 6.74 3.92
C ALA A 87 6.64 6.85 3.66
N ARG A 88 6.22 6.79 2.38
CA ARG A 88 4.78 6.81 2.00
C ARG A 88 4.01 5.66 2.63
N ARG A 89 4.63 4.47 2.67
CA ARG A 89 4.02 3.27 3.24
C ARG A 89 3.84 3.41 4.75
N LEU A 90 4.84 3.92 5.46
CA LEU A 90 4.77 4.21 6.89
C LEU A 90 3.74 5.29 7.21
N GLU A 91 3.67 6.35 6.40
CA GLU A 91 2.66 7.40 6.54
C GLU A 91 1.25 6.83 6.40
N ALA A 92 1.00 6.00 5.38
CA ALA A 92 -0.28 5.33 5.20
C ALA A 92 -0.64 4.41 6.37
N MET A 93 0.34 3.68 6.93
CA MET A 93 0.13 2.85 8.12
C MET A 93 -0.21 3.69 9.36
N SER A 94 0.46 4.83 9.55
CA SER A 94 0.18 5.77 10.64
C SER A 94 -1.24 6.32 10.56
N GLN A 95 -1.66 6.78 9.38
CA GLN A 95 -3.03 7.27 9.16
C GLN A 95 -4.07 6.14 9.35
N LEU A 96 -3.76 4.92 8.92
CA LEU A 96 -4.64 3.77 9.11
C LEU A 96 -4.77 3.38 10.59
N ALA A 97 -3.69 3.46 11.36
CA ALA A 97 -3.69 3.21 12.79
C ALA A 97 -4.60 4.22 13.53
N GLN A 98 -4.48 5.51 13.19
CA GLN A 98 -5.33 6.57 13.72
C GLN A 98 -6.81 6.32 13.40
N LEU A 99 -7.12 5.98 12.14
CA LEU A 99 -8.49 5.72 11.70
C LEU A 99 -9.12 4.49 12.38
N GLN A 100 -8.31 3.47 12.71
CA GLN A 100 -8.78 2.25 13.36
C GLN A 100 -8.71 2.30 14.90
N GLY A 101 -8.16 3.37 15.49
CA GLY A 101 -7.92 3.45 16.93
C GLY A 101 -6.92 2.41 17.45
N LYS A 102 -5.96 1.99 16.62
CA LYS A 102 -4.92 1.00 16.95
C LYS A 102 -3.56 1.66 17.10
N SER A 103 -2.60 0.95 17.70
CA SER A 103 -1.21 1.40 17.69
C SER A 103 -0.58 1.24 16.30
N LEU A 104 0.44 2.05 16.01
CA LEU A 104 1.21 1.90 14.78
C LEU A 104 1.89 0.53 14.70
N ASP A 105 2.38 0.00 15.83
CA ASP A 105 3.03 -1.32 15.90
C ASP A 105 2.07 -2.46 15.52
N ASP A 106 0.80 -2.38 15.92
CA ASP A 106 -0.22 -3.36 15.54
C ASP A 106 -0.45 -3.37 14.01
N VAL A 107 -0.50 -2.18 13.41
CA VAL A 107 -0.66 -2.02 11.96
C VAL A 107 0.60 -2.48 11.24
N ILE A 108 1.79 -2.09 11.67
CA ILE A 108 3.06 -2.56 11.10
C ILE A 108 3.13 -4.09 11.15
N SER A 109 2.74 -4.73 12.25
CA SER A 109 2.73 -6.20 12.36
C SER A 109 1.77 -6.88 11.38
N GLN A 110 0.61 -6.24 11.13
CA GLN A 110 -0.40 -6.72 10.18
C GLN A 110 0.08 -6.69 8.72
N PHE A 111 0.90 -5.70 8.36
CA PHE A 111 1.38 -5.49 6.99
C PHE A 111 2.85 -5.90 6.76
N GLY A 112 3.62 -6.08 7.83
CA GLY A 112 5.03 -6.49 7.82
C GLY A 112 5.22 -8.00 7.70
N SER A 113 4.22 -8.80 8.09
CA SER A 113 4.21 -10.26 7.92
C SER A 113 3.88 -10.73 6.48
N ARG A 114 3.73 -9.79 5.53
CA ARG A 114 3.41 -10.07 4.12
C ARG A 114 4.46 -9.58 3.11
N GLY A 115 5.67 -9.27 3.57
CA GLY A 115 6.83 -8.96 2.71
C GLY A 115 7.67 -10.20 2.44
#